data_AF-A0A7V6LES0-F1
#
_entry.id   AF-A0A7V6LES0-F1
#
_cell.length_a   1.000
_cell.length_b   1.000
_cell.length_c   1.000
_cell.angle_alpha   90.00
_cell.angle_beta   90.00
_cell.angle_gamma   90.00
#
_symmetry.space_group_name_H-M   'P 1'
#
loop_
_entity.id
_entity.type
_entity.pdbx_description
1 polymer ?
#
loop_
_entity_poly.entity_id
_entity_poly.type
_entity_poly.pdbx_seq_one_letter_code
_entity_poly.pdbx_strand_id
1 'polypeptide(L)'
;MFDKKQAFDVLTSKRLTHEQKLMSLAKSAENAFDVLEIPEKTRQYFASGVINDLFEGGAPYRPRYILPDYERFVREGSAFLQLQPPRDFDELIFALMIIYRHVPSITNFPVYLGNLDTLIEPFINAESDADVVRKLRLFFTYLDRTITDSFCHANLGPKATRAGELILEAEAGLQNAVPNFTIKYDPDITSDDFMKRAIDCSLQCSNPAICNHQANTSPFGDAYGISSCYNILPTSGGAYTLTRVTLTELAKIADSADHFLQDLLPEVLRLIGDYMTERIKFLVEQSGFFESNFLVREGLIDKDRFLGMFGVTGLAEAVDMLLAGKGFVYGRDSEADDLAEAILNTVESVVNSLDAPYSPLTGGKFLLHAQVGLDSDIGITSGVRIPVGKEPDRFIDHLRHSGRFHKYFPAGVGDIFPIAAHVDQNTDALLDVVRGAFSVGVHYMSFYAADTDLVRITGYLVKRSEMEKYRQNEVVLQNTTQLGAPNYDVNRLKDRKVRMSD
;
A
#
# COMPACT_ATOMS: atom_id res chain seq x y z
N MET A 1 -7.61 25.91 -12.94
CA MET A 1 -7.17 26.44 -14.26
C MET A 1 -6.17 25.46 -14.85
N PHE A 2 -6.33 25.04 -16.12
CA PHE A 2 -5.45 24.06 -16.76
C PHE A 2 -4.00 24.57 -16.86
N ASP A 3 -3.03 23.82 -16.32
CA ASP A 3 -1.61 24.12 -16.42
C ASP A 3 -1.06 23.73 -17.79
N LYS A 4 -1.11 24.68 -18.74
CA LYS A 4 -0.61 24.49 -20.11
C LYS A 4 0.88 24.20 -20.16
N LYS A 5 1.67 24.71 -19.20
CA LYS A 5 3.12 24.51 -19.19
C LYS A 5 3.44 23.08 -18.80
N GLN A 6 2.86 22.60 -17.69
CA GLN A 6 3.02 21.21 -17.25
C GLN A 6 2.58 20.21 -18.34
N ALA A 7 1.44 20.46 -18.99
CA ALA A 7 0.98 19.61 -20.08
C ALA A 7 1.97 19.60 -21.28
N PHE A 8 2.55 20.75 -21.62
CA PHE A 8 3.54 20.84 -22.69
C PHE A 8 4.86 20.13 -22.33
N ASP A 9 5.29 20.20 -21.08
CA ASP A 9 6.47 19.49 -20.57
C ASP A 9 6.27 17.97 -20.68
N VAL A 10 5.06 17.46 -20.36
CA VAL A 10 4.70 16.04 -20.56
C VAL A 10 4.75 15.65 -22.04
N LEU A 11 4.14 16.46 -22.93
CA LEU A 11 4.09 16.18 -24.37
C LEU A 11 5.49 16.06 -24.97
N THR A 12 6.37 16.97 -24.60
CA THR A 12 7.74 17.07 -25.16
C THR A 12 8.77 16.24 -24.41
N SER A 13 8.38 15.61 -23.29
CA SER A 13 9.28 14.77 -22.50
C SER A 13 9.91 13.66 -23.34
N LYS A 14 11.22 13.49 -23.19
CA LYS A 14 11.99 12.38 -23.77
C LYS A 14 12.21 11.25 -22.78
N ARG A 15 11.73 11.40 -21.54
CA ARG A 15 11.91 10.46 -20.44
C ARG A 15 10.67 9.59 -20.17
N LEU A 16 9.52 9.97 -20.73
CA LEU A 16 8.25 9.28 -20.53
C LEU A 16 7.91 8.39 -21.72
N THR A 17 7.39 7.20 -21.44
CA THR A 17 6.77 6.31 -22.43
C THR A 17 5.45 6.91 -22.96
N HIS A 18 4.88 6.32 -24.02
CA HIS A 18 3.58 6.75 -24.54
C HIS A 18 2.47 6.66 -23.48
N GLU A 19 2.41 5.55 -22.74
CA GLU A 19 1.40 5.32 -21.71
C GLU A 19 1.54 6.32 -20.54
N GLN A 20 2.76 6.56 -20.07
CA GLN A 20 3.05 7.56 -19.04
C GLN A 20 2.61 8.96 -19.47
N LYS A 21 2.89 9.36 -20.72
CA LYS A 21 2.41 10.64 -21.25
C LYS A 21 0.88 10.73 -21.25
N LEU A 22 0.20 9.68 -21.73
CA LEU A 22 -1.26 9.65 -21.77
C LEU A 22 -1.86 9.81 -20.37
N MET A 23 -1.35 9.07 -19.38
CA MET A 23 -1.81 9.14 -18.00
C MET A 23 -1.54 10.51 -17.36
N SER A 24 -0.35 11.09 -17.56
CA SER A 24 -0.03 12.42 -17.04
C SER A 24 -0.89 13.52 -17.67
N LEU A 25 -1.19 13.44 -18.97
CA LEU A 25 -2.08 14.39 -19.62
C LEU A 25 -3.52 14.28 -19.12
N ALA A 26 -4.02 13.06 -18.92
CA ALA A 26 -5.32 12.82 -18.30
C ALA A 26 -5.36 13.42 -16.89
N LYS A 27 -4.29 13.28 -16.11
CA LYS A 27 -4.16 13.90 -14.79
C LYS A 27 -4.19 15.43 -14.83
N SER A 28 -3.49 16.05 -15.78
CA SER A 28 -3.54 17.50 -15.97
C SER A 28 -4.96 17.99 -16.33
N ALA A 29 -5.72 17.20 -17.08
CA ALA A 29 -7.11 17.51 -17.40
C ALA A 29 -8.02 17.35 -16.17
N GLU A 30 -7.89 16.25 -15.41
CA GLU A 30 -8.60 16.03 -14.14
C GLU A 30 -8.40 17.22 -13.17
N ASN A 31 -7.15 17.67 -13.02
CA ASN A 31 -6.79 18.78 -12.14
C ASN A 31 -7.21 20.17 -12.65
N ALA A 32 -7.74 20.28 -13.87
CA ALA A 32 -8.18 21.56 -14.41
C ALA A 32 -9.52 22.04 -13.83
N PHE A 33 -10.32 21.09 -13.33
CA PHE A 33 -11.65 21.30 -12.79
C PHE A 33 -11.59 21.63 -11.29
N ASP A 34 -12.48 22.51 -10.85
CA ASP A 34 -12.68 22.88 -9.45
C ASP A 34 -14.11 22.48 -9.07
N VAL A 35 -14.28 21.22 -8.67
CA VAL A 35 -15.60 20.61 -8.39
C VAL A 35 -15.84 20.39 -6.90
N LEU A 36 -14.82 20.63 -6.07
CA LEU A 36 -14.86 20.42 -4.63
C LEU A 36 -14.88 21.77 -3.92
N GLU A 37 -15.79 21.94 -2.96
CA GLU A 37 -15.83 23.13 -2.12
C GLU A 37 -14.78 23.03 -1.01
N ILE A 38 -13.58 23.56 -1.28
CA ILE A 38 -12.47 23.53 -0.32
C ILE A 38 -12.36 24.90 0.38
N PRO A 39 -12.59 24.97 1.72
CA PRO A 39 -12.43 26.20 2.49
C PRO A 39 -11.01 26.77 2.40
N GLU A 40 -10.88 28.09 2.48
CA GLU A 40 -9.60 28.80 2.38
C GLU A 40 -8.57 28.29 3.41
N LYS A 41 -9.01 28.02 4.64
CA LYS A 41 -8.13 27.48 5.70
C LYS A 41 -7.57 26.11 5.33
N THR A 42 -8.38 25.23 4.75
CA THR A 42 -7.92 23.93 4.24
C THR A 42 -6.92 24.11 3.10
N ARG A 43 -7.16 25.06 2.18
CA ARG A 43 -6.22 25.39 1.08
C ARG A 43 -4.87 25.88 1.62
N GLN A 44 -4.84 26.64 2.71
CA GLN A 44 -3.61 27.07 3.35
C GLN A 44 -2.80 25.90 3.90
N TYR A 45 -3.45 24.92 4.53
CA TYR A 45 -2.79 23.70 5.00
C TYR A 45 -2.33 22.77 3.87
N PHE A 46 -3.01 22.76 2.73
CA PHE A 46 -2.50 22.12 1.52
C PHE A 46 -1.23 22.84 1.02
N ALA A 47 -1.26 24.18 0.96
CA ALA A 47 -0.13 24.97 0.49
C ALA A 47 1.11 24.85 1.38
N SER A 48 0.93 24.62 2.69
CA SER A 48 2.03 24.38 3.62
C SER A 48 2.50 22.92 3.69
N GLY A 49 1.83 21.99 2.99
CA GLY A 49 2.16 20.55 3.01
C GLY A 49 1.67 19.79 4.25
N VAL A 50 0.96 20.46 5.15
CA VAL A 50 0.35 19.85 6.34
C VAL A 50 -0.74 18.87 5.95
N ILE A 51 -1.57 19.20 4.95
CA ILE A 51 -2.52 18.28 4.33
C ILE A 51 -1.98 17.88 2.97
N ASN A 52 -2.07 16.59 2.65
CA ASN A 52 -1.68 16.06 1.34
C ASN A 52 -2.69 15.01 0.86
N ASP A 53 -3.27 15.23 -0.32
CA ASP A 53 -4.26 14.35 -0.95
C ASP A 53 -3.62 13.23 -1.78
N LEU A 54 -2.30 13.07 -1.68
CA LEU A 54 -1.48 12.09 -2.40
C LEU A 54 -1.65 12.16 -3.92
N PHE A 55 -1.87 13.37 -4.44
CA PHE A 55 -2.12 13.62 -5.85
C PHE A 55 -3.31 12.83 -6.40
N GLU A 56 -4.36 12.61 -5.59
CA GLU A 56 -5.59 11.97 -6.06
C GLU A 56 -6.38 12.82 -7.05
N GLY A 57 -6.05 14.10 -7.17
CA GLY A 57 -6.54 14.98 -8.22
C GLY A 57 -7.82 15.71 -7.87
N GLY A 58 -8.04 16.80 -8.62
CA GLY A 58 -9.04 17.81 -8.30
C GLY A 58 -10.50 17.41 -8.55
N ALA A 59 -10.75 16.39 -9.37
CA ALA A 59 -12.10 15.96 -9.76
C ALA A 59 -12.26 14.43 -9.69
N PRO A 60 -12.74 13.88 -8.56
CA PRO A 60 -12.85 12.44 -8.36
C PRO A 60 -13.82 11.77 -9.34
N TYR A 61 -13.30 10.99 -10.31
CA TYR A 61 -14.12 10.22 -11.25
C TYR A 61 -14.00 8.69 -11.08
N ARG A 62 -13.16 8.26 -10.13
CA ARG A 62 -12.93 6.87 -9.77
C ARG A 62 -12.54 6.77 -8.29
N PRO A 63 -12.87 5.67 -7.60
CA PRO A 63 -12.32 5.38 -6.29
C PRO A 63 -10.79 5.31 -6.33
N ARG A 64 -10.14 5.61 -5.21
CA ARG A 64 -8.69 5.46 -5.07
C ARG A 64 -8.25 4.03 -5.36
N TYR A 65 -8.86 3.07 -4.67
CA TYR A 65 -8.54 1.65 -4.73
C TYR A 65 -9.80 0.81 -4.87
N ILE A 66 -9.73 -0.22 -5.71
CA ILE A 66 -10.82 -1.14 -6.00
C ILE A 66 -10.31 -2.56 -5.82
N LEU A 67 -11.03 -3.37 -5.07
CA LEU A 67 -10.76 -4.78 -4.83
C LEU A 67 -11.98 -5.59 -5.32
N PRO A 68 -12.04 -5.96 -6.61
CA PRO A 68 -13.16 -6.74 -7.13
C PRO A 68 -13.27 -8.13 -6.49
N ASP A 69 -14.49 -8.66 -6.46
CA ASP A 69 -14.78 -10.06 -6.16
C ASP A 69 -14.36 -10.95 -7.35
N TYR A 70 -13.08 -11.32 -7.39
CA TYR A 70 -12.54 -12.13 -8.48
C TYR A 70 -13.07 -13.57 -8.44
N GLU A 71 -13.41 -14.09 -7.26
CA GLU A 71 -14.03 -15.39 -7.07
C GLU A 71 -15.41 -15.43 -7.76
N ARG A 72 -16.20 -14.36 -7.64
CA ARG A 72 -17.44 -14.17 -8.38
C ARG A 72 -17.19 -14.08 -9.88
N PHE A 73 -16.25 -13.25 -10.32
CA PHE A 73 -15.91 -13.12 -11.74
C PHE A 73 -15.52 -14.47 -12.36
N VAL A 74 -14.68 -15.26 -11.68
CA VAL A 74 -14.28 -16.59 -12.14
C VAL A 74 -15.48 -17.56 -12.19
N ARG A 75 -16.41 -17.47 -11.24
CA ARG A 75 -17.59 -18.34 -11.23
C ARG A 75 -18.62 -17.98 -12.29
N GLU A 76 -18.82 -16.69 -12.56
CA GLU A 76 -19.95 -16.18 -13.35
C GLU A 76 -19.54 -15.68 -14.75
N GLY A 77 -18.24 -15.45 -15.00
CA GLY A 77 -17.77 -14.79 -16.20
C GLY A 77 -18.09 -13.29 -16.19
N SER A 78 -18.17 -12.69 -17.38
CA SER A 78 -18.58 -11.29 -17.54
C SER A 78 -19.33 -11.10 -18.85
N ALA A 79 -20.57 -10.63 -18.77
CA ALA A 79 -21.38 -10.34 -19.94
C ALA A 79 -20.84 -9.10 -20.68
N PHE A 80 -20.39 -8.09 -19.93
CA PHE A 80 -19.79 -6.88 -20.48
C PHE A 80 -18.52 -7.19 -21.27
N LEU A 81 -17.65 -8.04 -20.72
CA LEU A 81 -16.40 -8.46 -21.36
C LEU A 81 -16.59 -9.63 -22.33
N GLN A 82 -17.80 -10.17 -22.44
CA GLN A 82 -18.14 -11.33 -23.29
C GLN A 82 -17.32 -12.59 -22.96
N LEU A 83 -17.07 -12.81 -21.67
CA LEU A 83 -16.32 -13.94 -21.14
C LEU A 83 -17.26 -14.93 -20.47
N GLN A 84 -17.14 -16.20 -20.86
CA GLN A 84 -17.74 -17.31 -20.11
C GLN A 84 -16.87 -17.65 -18.90
N PRO A 85 -17.41 -18.29 -17.86
CA PRO A 85 -16.59 -18.86 -16.78
C PRO A 85 -15.48 -19.76 -17.34
N PRO A 86 -14.21 -19.59 -16.90
CA PRO A 86 -13.12 -20.44 -17.32
C PRO A 86 -13.34 -21.90 -16.90
N ARG A 87 -12.85 -22.84 -17.70
CA ARG A 87 -13.00 -24.28 -17.47
C ARG A 87 -11.69 -24.98 -17.12
N ASP A 88 -10.58 -24.37 -17.48
CA ASP A 88 -9.23 -24.87 -17.24
C ASP A 88 -8.30 -23.71 -16.85
N PHE A 89 -7.04 -24.05 -16.56
CA PHE A 89 -6.07 -23.08 -16.09
C PHE A 89 -5.68 -22.05 -17.16
N ASP A 90 -5.67 -22.43 -18.45
CA ASP A 90 -5.35 -21.50 -19.53
C ASP A 90 -6.47 -20.47 -19.72
N GLU A 91 -7.73 -20.90 -19.68
CA GLU A 91 -8.89 -20.03 -19.72
C GLU A 91 -8.95 -19.11 -18.49
N LEU A 92 -8.58 -19.59 -17.30
CA LEU A 92 -8.50 -18.77 -16.08
C LEU A 92 -7.48 -17.64 -16.26
N ILE A 93 -6.24 -17.96 -16.63
CA ILE A 93 -5.18 -16.96 -16.84
C ILE A 93 -5.64 -15.93 -17.87
N PHE A 94 -6.22 -16.39 -18.98
CA PHE A 94 -6.73 -15.50 -20.02
C PHE A 94 -7.83 -14.55 -19.51
N ALA A 95 -8.80 -15.07 -18.75
CA ALA A 95 -9.87 -14.26 -18.17
C ALA A 95 -9.33 -13.22 -17.17
N LEU A 96 -8.38 -13.62 -16.30
CA LEU A 96 -7.73 -12.73 -15.34
C LEU A 96 -6.94 -11.62 -16.04
N MET A 97 -6.16 -11.94 -17.08
CA MET A 97 -5.45 -10.94 -17.89
C MET A 97 -6.39 -9.86 -18.44
N ILE A 98 -7.59 -10.24 -18.87
CA ILE A 98 -8.59 -9.32 -19.43
C ILE A 98 -9.17 -8.45 -18.32
N ILE A 99 -9.72 -9.02 -17.24
CA ILE A 99 -10.37 -8.20 -16.22
C ILE A 99 -9.39 -7.23 -15.54
N TYR A 100 -8.14 -7.63 -15.31
CA TYR A 100 -7.13 -6.75 -14.71
C TYR A 100 -6.87 -5.49 -15.55
N ARG A 101 -7.02 -5.55 -16.88
CA ARG A 101 -6.93 -4.36 -17.74
C ARG A 101 -8.06 -3.36 -17.51
N HIS A 102 -9.21 -3.82 -17.00
CA HIS A 102 -10.43 -3.03 -16.89
C HIS A 102 -10.75 -2.55 -15.48
N VAL A 103 -9.92 -2.89 -14.48
CA VAL A 103 -10.09 -2.42 -13.11
C VAL A 103 -9.31 -1.11 -12.92
N PRO A 104 -9.99 0.03 -12.74
CA PRO A 104 -9.32 1.32 -12.59
C PRO A 104 -8.83 1.52 -11.15
N SER A 105 -7.87 2.43 -11.01
CA SER A 105 -7.47 3.01 -9.72
C SER A 105 -6.92 4.42 -9.97
N ILE A 106 -6.50 5.11 -8.92
CA ILE A 106 -5.85 6.42 -9.08
C ILE A 106 -4.60 6.39 -9.97
N THR A 107 -3.91 5.25 -10.04
CA THR A 107 -2.71 5.06 -10.88
C THR A 107 -3.04 4.55 -12.28
N ASN A 108 -4.31 4.31 -12.58
CA ASN A 108 -4.85 3.72 -13.81
C ASN A 108 -4.52 2.22 -14.00
N PHE A 109 -3.98 1.57 -12.98
CA PHE A 109 -3.71 0.12 -12.96
C PHE A 109 -4.50 -0.58 -11.84
N PRO A 110 -4.80 -1.88 -11.98
CA PRO A 110 -5.35 -2.66 -10.88
C PRO A 110 -4.38 -2.67 -9.70
N VAL A 111 -4.88 -2.40 -8.50
CA VAL A 111 -4.06 -2.42 -7.27
C VAL A 111 -4.18 -3.71 -6.48
N TYR A 112 -5.09 -4.59 -6.89
CA TYR A 112 -5.40 -5.88 -6.28
C TYR A 112 -5.75 -6.92 -7.33
N LEU A 113 -5.14 -8.11 -7.21
CA LEU A 113 -5.26 -9.24 -8.14
C LEU A 113 -5.92 -10.48 -7.49
N GLY A 114 -6.59 -10.33 -6.35
CA GLY A 114 -7.25 -11.47 -5.71
C GLY A 114 -6.32 -12.31 -4.83
N ASN A 115 -6.92 -13.32 -4.18
CA ASN A 115 -6.22 -14.41 -3.51
C ASN A 115 -5.88 -15.47 -4.57
N LEU A 116 -4.76 -15.29 -5.28
CA LEU A 116 -4.46 -16.02 -6.50
C LEU A 116 -4.37 -17.54 -6.27
N ASP A 117 -3.86 -17.94 -5.12
CA ASP A 117 -3.78 -19.34 -4.73
C ASP A 117 -5.18 -20.01 -4.72
N THR A 118 -6.16 -19.37 -4.09
CA THR A 118 -7.54 -19.88 -4.05
C THR A 118 -8.25 -19.82 -5.41
N LEU A 119 -7.96 -18.81 -6.23
CA LEU A 119 -8.51 -18.68 -7.58
C LEU A 119 -7.98 -19.77 -8.52
N ILE A 120 -6.71 -20.15 -8.35
CA ILE A 120 -6.00 -21.08 -9.24
C ILE A 120 -6.18 -22.54 -8.82
N GLU A 121 -6.25 -22.83 -7.52
CA GLU A 121 -6.33 -24.19 -6.96
C GLU A 121 -7.34 -25.10 -7.69
N PRO A 122 -8.58 -24.67 -8.02
CA PRO A 122 -9.56 -25.54 -8.66
C PRO A 122 -9.18 -25.99 -10.08
N PHE A 123 -8.30 -25.24 -10.77
CA PHE A 123 -8.02 -25.38 -12.20
C PHE A 123 -6.75 -26.17 -12.52
N ILE A 124 -5.94 -26.49 -11.51
CA ILE A 124 -4.61 -27.10 -11.71
C ILE A 124 -4.57 -28.60 -11.40
N ASN A 125 -5.67 -29.21 -10.93
CA ASN A 125 -5.69 -30.61 -10.48
C ASN A 125 -5.21 -31.63 -11.55
N ALA A 126 -5.44 -31.34 -12.83
CA ALA A 126 -5.04 -32.21 -13.94
C ALA A 126 -3.65 -31.89 -14.52
N GLU A 127 -3.04 -30.79 -14.09
CA GLU A 127 -1.78 -30.26 -14.64
C GLU A 127 -0.59 -30.74 -13.83
N SER A 128 0.57 -30.92 -14.47
CA SER A 128 1.82 -31.19 -13.76
C SER A 128 2.33 -29.92 -13.05
N ASP A 129 3.02 -30.06 -11.92
CA ASP A 129 3.61 -28.92 -11.20
C ASP A 129 4.53 -28.08 -12.11
N ALA A 130 5.33 -28.75 -12.94
CA ALA A 130 6.24 -28.10 -13.88
C ALA A 130 5.49 -27.27 -14.94
N ASP A 131 4.36 -27.76 -15.44
CA ASP A 131 3.53 -27.02 -16.41
C ASP A 131 2.85 -25.82 -15.76
N VAL A 132 2.34 -25.98 -14.54
CA VAL A 132 1.73 -24.88 -13.78
C VAL A 132 2.77 -23.79 -13.52
N VAL A 133 3.95 -24.13 -13.00
CA VAL A 133 5.04 -23.17 -12.73
C VAL A 133 5.47 -22.46 -14.02
N ARG A 134 5.57 -23.18 -15.14
CA ARG A 134 5.89 -22.57 -16.44
C ARG A 134 4.84 -21.54 -16.86
N LYS A 135 3.55 -21.87 -16.74
CA LYS A 135 2.43 -20.96 -17.07
C LYS A 135 2.39 -19.75 -16.13
N LEU A 136 2.58 -19.96 -14.82
CA LEU A 136 2.67 -18.89 -13.83
C LEU A 136 3.81 -17.91 -14.14
N ARG A 137 5.00 -18.40 -14.50
CA ARG A 137 6.13 -17.54 -14.87
C ARG A 137 5.83 -16.64 -16.08
N LEU A 138 5.14 -17.18 -17.08
CA LEU A 138 4.69 -16.40 -18.24
C LEU A 138 3.65 -15.36 -17.83
N PHE A 139 2.69 -15.74 -17.01
CA PHE A 139 1.63 -14.86 -16.52
C PHE A 139 2.18 -13.71 -15.68
N PHE A 140 3.03 -13.98 -14.70
CA PHE A 140 3.64 -12.93 -13.86
C PHE A 140 4.56 -12.02 -14.65
N THR A 141 5.30 -12.56 -15.63
CA THR A 141 6.07 -11.72 -16.56
C THR A 141 5.16 -10.83 -17.40
N TYR A 142 4.02 -11.34 -17.88
CA TYR A 142 3.03 -10.51 -18.58
C TYR A 142 2.51 -9.39 -17.68
N LEU A 143 2.14 -9.69 -16.42
CA LEU A 143 1.69 -8.68 -15.47
C LEU A 143 2.75 -7.61 -15.26
N ASP A 144 4.03 -7.98 -15.07
CA ASP A 144 5.12 -7.00 -14.93
C ASP A 144 5.31 -6.10 -16.13
N ARG A 145 5.15 -6.64 -17.35
CA ARG A 145 5.36 -5.87 -18.56
C ARG A 145 4.15 -5.03 -18.98
N THR A 146 2.97 -5.27 -18.41
CA THR A 146 1.72 -4.59 -18.83
C THR A 146 1.06 -3.77 -17.74
N ILE A 147 1.31 -4.09 -16.47
CA ILE A 147 0.93 -3.29 -15.31
C ILE A 147 2.22 -2.64 -14.83
N THR A 148 2.55 -1.48 -15.40
CA THR A 148 3.83 -0.79 -15.19
C THR A 148 3.88 -0.02 -13.86
N ASP A 149 3.25 -0.58 -12.82
CA ASP A 149 3.06 0.02 -11.52
C ASP A 149 3.12 -1.04 -10.41
N SER A 150 4.15 -0.94 -9.55
CA SER A 150 4.36 -1.87 -8.42
C SER A 150 3.47 -1.63 -7.20
N PHE A 151 2.47 -0.76 -7.35
CA PHE A 151 1.27 -0.73 -6.53
C PHE A 151 0.23 -1.81 -6.93
N CYS A 152 0.57 -2.77 -7.78
CA CYS A 152 -0.30 -3.91 -8.09
C CYS A 152 0.04 -5.11 -7.20
N HIS A 153 -0.96 -5.66 -6.50
CA HIS A 153 -0.75 -6.60 -5.40
C HIS A 153 -1.57 -7.89 -5.55
N ALA A 154 -0.94 -9.04 -5.36
CA ALA A 154 -1.59 -10.36 -5.29
C ALA A 154 -1.50 -10.93 -3.86
N ASN A 155 -2.51 -11.67 -3.42
CA ASN A 155 -2.53 -12.25 -2.08
C ASN A 155 -2.47 -13.78 -2.13
N LEU A 156 -1.95 -14.36 -1.05
CA LEU A 156 -1.88 -15.80 -0.80
C LEU A 156 -2.33 -16.09 0.64
N GLY A 157 -2.77 -17.32 0.91
CA GLY A 157 -3.10 -17.79 2.25
C GLY A 157 -4.44 -17.26 2.78
N PRO A 158 -4.76 -17.53 4.07
CA PRO A 158 -3.87 -18.08 5.09
C PRO A 158 -3.66 -19.58 5.05
N LYS A 159 -4.53 -20.32 4.35
CA LYS A 159 -4.41 -21.77 4.23
C LYS A 159 -3.38 -22.14 3.15
N ALA A 160 -2.55 -23.13 3.44
CA ALA A 160 -1.68 -23.72 2.42
C ALA A 160 -2.50 -24.40 1.31
N THR A 161 -2.09 -24.19 0.06
CA THR A 161 -2.69 -24.78 -1.15
C THR A 161 -1.58 -25.19 -2.11
N ARG A 162 -1.86 -26.14 -3.01
CA ARG A 162 -0.87 -26.52 -4.04
C ARG A 162 -0.55 -25.35 -4.97
N ALA A 163 -1.56 -24.55 -5.33
CA ALA A 163 -1.39 -23.35 -6.11
C ALA A 163 -0.48 -22.33 -5.41
N GLY A 164 -0.71 -22.06 -4.13
CA GLY A 164 0.15 -21.15 -3.34
C GLY A 164 1.60 -21.60 -3.33
N GLU A 165 1.83 -22.90 -3.16
CA GLU A 165 3.14 -23.53 -3.22
C GLU A 165 3.85 -23.35 -4.58
N LEU A 166 3.12 -23.54 -5.69
CA LEU A 166 3.68 -23.39 -7.04
C LEU A 166 3.85 -21.91 -7.45
N ILE A 167 3.03 -21.01 -6.89
CA ILE A 167 3.19 -19.55 -7.05
C ILE A 167 4.51 -19.09 -6.42
N LEU A 168 4.80 -19.53 -5.19
CA LEU A 168 6.07 -19.19 -4.52
C LEU A 168 7.28 -19.73 -5.30
N GLU A 169 7.20 -20.94 -5.85
CA GLU A 169 8.27 -21.49 -6.71
C GLU A 169 8.46 -20.70 -8.01
N ALA A 170 7.34 -20.31 -8.65
CA ALA A 170 7.39 -19.50 -9.86
C ALA A 170 8.02 -18.13 -9.57
N GLU A 171 7.56 -17.45 -8.52
CA GLU A 171 7.97 -16.11 -8.12
C GLU A 171 9.43 -16.05 -7.64
N ALA A 172 9.90 -17.04 -6.87
CA ALA A 172 11.30 -17.11 -6.44
C ALA A 172 12.29 -17.15 -7.62
N GLY A 173 11.89 -17.79 -8.73
CA GLY A 173 12.65 -17.81 -9.99
C GLY A 173 12.55 -16.52 -10.81
N LEU A 174 11.73 -15.56 -10.38
CA LEU A 174 11.54 -14.27 -11.01
C LEU A 174 12.14 -13.17 -10.12
N GLN A 175 12.40 -12.04 -10.74
CA GLN A 175 12.81 -10.81 -10.05
C GLN A 175 11.91 -9.70 -10.57
N ASN A 176 10.62 -9.94 -10.71
CA ASN A 176 9.69 -8.95 -11.25
C ASN A 176 9.29 -7.99 -10.11
N ALA A 177 9.07 -6.72 -10.44
CA ALA A 177 8.57 -5.75 -9.45
C ALA A 177 7.04 -5.87 -9.28
N VAL A 178 6.38 -6.52 -10.24
CA VAL A 178 4.92 -6.66 -10.29
C VAL A 178 4.54 -8.10 -10.69
N PRO A 179 3.52 -8.70 -10.05
CA PRO A 179 2.81 -8.17 -8.89
C PRO A 179 3.67 -8.23 -7.62
N ASN A 180 3.42 -7.31 -6.70
CA ASN A 180 3.86 -7.47 -5.31
C ASN A 180 3.00 -8.56 -4.67
N PHE A 181 3.60 -9.45 -3.89
CA PHE A 181 2.86 -10.50 -3.20
C PHE A 181 2.80 -10.26 -1.69
N THR A 182 1.67 -10.61 -1.09
CA THR A 182 1.53 -10.73 0.37
C THR A 182 0.92 -12.08 0.72
N ILE A 183 1.55 -12.78 1.67
CA ILE A 183 0.96 -13.92 2.34
C ILE A 183 0.20 -13.43 3.59
N LYS A 184 -1.09 -13.77 3.67
CA LYS A 184 -1.85 -13.68 4.92
C LYS A 184 -1.36 -14.84 5.79
N TYR A 185 -0.79 -14.56 6.95
CA TYR A 185 -0.25 -15.57 7.85
C TYR A 185 -1.07 -15.63 9.13
N ASP A 186 -1.52 -16.84 9.45
CA ASP A 186 -2.17 -17.17 10.71
C ASP A 186 -1.44 -18.38 11.30
N PRO A 187 -0.78 -18.26 12.47
CA PRO A 187 -0.01 -19.37 13.05
C PRO A 187 -0.86 -20.60 13.41
N ASP A 188 -2.19 -20.45 13.53
CA ASP A 188 -3.10 -21.54 13.84
C ASP A 188 -3.63 -22.27 12.58
N ILE A 189 -3.43 -21.68 11.39
CA ILE A 189 -3.98 -22.18 10.11
C ILE A 189 -2.88 -22.47 9.08
N THR A 190 -1.89 -21.59 8.98
CA THR A 190 -0.79 -21.67 8.02
C THR A 190 0.26 -22.68 8.50
N SER A 191 0.59 -23.67 7.68
CA SER A 191 1.64 -24.64 8.04
C SER A 191 3.03 -23.99 8.04
N ASP A 192 3.88 -24.46 8.95
CA ASP A 192 5.28 -24.03 9.05
C ASP A 192 6.02 -24.21 7.73
N ASP A 193 5.81 -25.34 7.04
CA ASP A 193 6.46 -25.62 5.77
C ASP A 193 6.07 -24.60 4.69
N PHE A 194 4.79 -24.24 4.60
CA PHE A 194 4.33 -23.24 3.64
C PHE A 194 4.89 -21.85 3.96
N MET A 195 4.89 -21.48 5.25
CA MET A 195 5.43 -20.19 5.67
C MET A 195 6.95 -20.10 5.49
N LYS A 196 7.70 -21.17 5.74
CA LYS A 196 9.15 -21.24 5.45
C LYS A 196 9.45 -21.09 3.97
N ARG A 197 8.64 -21.68 3.10
CA ARG A 197 8.75 -21.48 1.64
C ARG A 197 8.47 -20.04 1.24
N ALA A 198 7.50 -19.37 1.88
CA ALA A 198 7.25 -17.96 1.65
C ALA A 198 8.43 -17.08 2.12
N ILE A 199 9.04 -17.40 3.26
CA ILE A 199 10.26 -16.71 3.74
C ILE A 199 11.41 -16.91 2.76
N ASP A 200 11.66 -18.13 2.31
CA ASP A 200 12.72 -18.45 1.34
C ASP A 200 12.53 -17.68 0.03
N CYS A 201 11.30 -17.69 -0.51
CA CYS A 201 10.93 -16.87 -1.67
C CYS A 201 11.22 -15.38 -1.42
N SER A 202 10.83 -14.84 -0.26
CA SER A 202 11.07 -13.44 0.10
C SER A 202 12.54 -13.08 0.23
N LEU A 203 13.40 -14.00 0.67
CA LEU A 203 14.85 -13.77 0.70
C LEU A 203 15.45 -13.76 -0.71
N GLN A 204 14.94 -14.60 -1.61
CA GLN A 204 15.42 -14.69 -2.98
C GLN A 204 14.96 -13.53 -3.87
N CYS A 205 13.71 -13.07 -3.72
CA CYS A 205 13.10 -12.10 -4.63
C CYS A 205 12.29 -10.99 -3.94
N SER A 206 12.49 -10.74 -2.65
CA SER A 206 11.86 -9.63 -1.90
C SER A 206 10.31 -9.67 -1.84
N ASN A 207 9.73 -10.82 -2.20
CA ASN A 207 8.31 -11.16 -2.24
C ASN A 207 8.12 -12.61 -1.76
N PRO A 208 7.05 -12.94 -1.02
CA PRO A 208 5.98 -12.07 -0.56
C PRO A 208 6.33 -11.32 0.75
N ALA A 209 5.65 -10.20 1.00
CA ALA A 209 5.53 -9.67 2.34
C ALA A 209 4.54 -10.48 3.18
N ILE A 210 4.48 -10.23 4.49
CA ILE A 210 3.73 -11.04 5.45
C ILE A 210 2.72 -10.15 6.18
N CYS A 211 1.45 -10.49 6.06
CA CYS A 211 0.34 -9.85 6.76
C CYS A 211 -0.11 -10.73 7.93
N ASN A 212 -0.24 -10.13 9.12
CA ASN A 212 -0.83 -10.79 10.28
C ASN A 212 -2.33 -10.95 10.05
N HIS A 213 -2.77 -12.15 9.69
CA HIS A 213 -4.17 -12.38 9.37
C HIS A 213 -5.06 -12.11 10.58
N GLN A 214 -4.69 -12.65 11.75
CA GLN A 214 -5.44 -12.51 12.99
C GLN A 214 -5.66 -11.03 13.37
N ALA A 215 -4.61 -10.21 13.27
CA ALA A 215 -4.68 -8.78 13.62
C ALA A 215 -5.50 -7.93 12.63
N ASN A 216 -5.73 -8.40 11.41
CA ASN A 216 -6.29 -7.61 10.31
C ASN A 216 -7.65 -8.12 9.80
N THR A 217 -8.24 -9.12 10.46
CA THR A 217 -9.62 -9.55 10.15
C THR A 217 -10.64 -8.49 10.54
N SER A 218 -10.40 -7.68 11.58
CA SER A 218 -11.33 -6.60 11.94
C SER A 218 -11.08 -5.35 11.08
N PRO A 219 -12.13 -4.66 10.57
CA PRO A 219 -13.55 -4.93 10.73
C PRO A 219 -14.18 -5.82 9.63
N PHE A 220 -13.40 -6.36 8.71
CA PHE A 220 -13.89 -6.95 7.45
C PHE A 220 -14.18 -8.47 7.49
N GLY A 221 -13.87 -9.14 8.59
CA GLY A 221 -13.74 -10.60 8.64
C GLY A 221 -12.67 -11.10 7.66
N ASP A 222 -12.94 -12.21 6.99
CA ASP A 222 -12.04 -12.77 5.96
C ASP A 222 -12.15 -12.06 4.61
N ALA A 223 -13.15 -11.19 4.44
CA ALA A 223 -13.46 -10.50 3.18
C ALA A 223 -12.61 -9.22 3.01
N TYR A 224 -11.29 -9.36 3.11
CA TYR A 224 -10.32 -8.29 2.88
C TYR A 224 -9.17 -8.73 1.98
N GLY A 225 -8.52 -7.75 1.35
CA GLY A 225 -7.30 -7.93 0.59
C GLY A 225 -6.25 -6.90 0.97
N ILE A 226 -4.99 -7.24 0.71
CA ILE A 226 -3.87 -6.33 0.73
C ILE A 226 -3.69 -5.80 -0.68
N SER A 227 -3.75 -4.48 -0.84
CA SER A 227 -3.67 -3.79 -2.13
C SER A 227 -2.58 -2.71 -2.13
N SER A 228 -2.02 -2.43 -3.30
CA SER A 228 -0.95 -1.43 -3.45
C SER A 228 0.26 -1.70 -2.57
N CYS A 229 0.47 -0.92 -1.51
CA CYS A 229 1.56 -1.16 -0.56
C CYS A 229 1.16 -2.22 0.47
N TYR A 230 0.56 -1.79 1.57
CA TYR A 230 0.05 -2.64 2.66
C TYR A 230 -1.39 -2.22 3.03
N ASN A 231 -2.14 -1.65 2.09
CA ASN A 231 -3.49 -1.17 2.35
C ASN A 231 -4.40 -2.38 2.57
N ILE A 232 -5.08 -2.42 3.70
CA ILE A 232 -6.00 -3.47 4.10
C ILE A 232 -7.41 -2.94 3.87
N LEU A 233 -8.09 -3.52 2.88
CA LEU A 233 -9.37 -3.04 2.39
C LEU A 233 -10.33 -4.20 2.16
N PRO A 234 -11.65 -3.96 2.25
CA PRO A 234 -12.65 -4.98 1.99
C PRO A 234 -12.61 -5.40 0.52
N THR A 235 -12.71 -6.71 0.26
CA THR A 235 -12.99 -7.23 -1.09
C THR A 235 -14.42 -6.89 -1.50
N SER A 236 -14.71 -6.99 -2.79
CA SER A 236 -15.96 -6.52 -3.42
C SER A 236 -16.22 -5.03 -3.16
N GLY A 237 -15.17 -4.24 -2.97
CA GLY A 237 -15.23 -2.87 -2.45
C GLY A 237 -13.92 -2.14 -2.64
N GLY A 238 -13.51 -1.35 -1.64
CA GLY A 238 -12.20 -0.70 -1.63
C GLY A 238 -12.17 0.61 -0.84
N ALA A 239 -11.46 1.60 -1.38
CA ALA A 239 -11.32 2.91 -0.76
C ALA A 239 -11.77 4.01 -1.73
N TYR A 240 -12.67 4.88 -1.25
CA TYR A 240 -13.09 6.04 -2.02
C TYR A 240 -11.94 7.03 -2.24
N THR A 241 -11.23 7.36 -1.15
CA THR A 241 -10.18 8.39 -1.10
C THR A 241 -9.21 8.13 0.05
N LEU A 242 -8.00 8.65 -0.06
CA LEU A 242 -6.99 8.73 0.99
C LEU A 242 -6.38 10.14 1.01
N THR A 243 -6.56 10.84 2.11
CA THR A 243 -5.86 12.10 2.41
C THR A 243 -5.11 11.93 3.72
N ARG A 244 -3.91 12.52 3.82
CA ARG A 244 -3.09 12.41 5.03
C ARG A 244 -2.83 13.75 5.70
N VAL A 245 -2.60 13.68 7.01
CA VAL A 245 -1.89 14.71 7.78
C VAL A 245 -0.39 14.41 7.77
N THR A 246 0.41 15.45 7.52
CA THR A 246 1.87 15.44 7.67
C THR A 246 2.21 16.06 9.02
N LEU A 247 2.38 15.21 10.05
CA LEU A 247 2.56 15.67 11.43
C LEU A 247 3.80 16.56 11.59
N THR A 248 4.88 16.27 10.85
CA THR A 248 6.10 17.07 10.85
C THR A 248 5.86 18.51 10.41
N GLU A 249 5.09 18.73 9.35
CA GLU A 249 4.78 20.09 8.88
C GLU A 249 3.86 20.83 9.86
N LEU A 250 2.96 20.10 10.52
CA LEU A 250 2.10 20.67 11.55
C LEU A 250 2.91 21.09 12.79
N ALA A 251 3.91 20.29 13.18
CA ALA A 251 4.77 20.59 14.32
C ALA A 251 5.61 21.85 14.10
N LYS A 252 6.00 22.16 12.86
CA LYS A 252 6.79 23.37 12.54
C LYS A 252 6.07 24.69 12.84
N ILE A 253 4.74 24.68 12.82
CA ILE A 253 3.92 25.86 13.06
C ILE A 253 3.34 25.88 14.48
N ALA A 254 3.65 24.89 15.31
CA ALA A 254 3.22 24.84 16.69
C ALA A 254 4.16 25.64 17.59
N ASP A 255 3.59 26.43 18.50
CA ASP A 255 4.38 27.18 19.50
C ASP A 255 4.84 26.30 20.66
N SER A 256 4.14 25.20 20.91
CA SER A 256 4.42 24.24 21.97
C SER A 256 3.73 22.89 21.70
N ALA A 257 4.10 21.86 22.46
CA ALA A 257 3.40 20.57 22.44
C ALA A 257 1.91 20.68 22.81
N ASP A 258 1.56 21.60 23.72
CA ASP A 258 0.17 21.84 24.10
C ASP A 258 -0.62 22.49 22.95
N HIS A 259 -0.05 23.53 22.31
CA HIS A 259 -0.65 24.17 21.13
C HIS A 259 -0.84 23.16 19.98
N PHE A 260 0.13 22.27 19.77
CA PHE A 260 0.03 21.19 18.79
C PHE A 260 -1.13 20.23 19.09
N LEU A 261 -1.18 19.69 20.32
CA LEU A 261 -2.11 18.63 20.70
C LEU A 261 -3.55 19.13 20.89
N GLN A 262 -3.72 20.31 21.48
CA GLN A 262 -5.04 20.79 21.92
C GLN A 262 -5.75 21.62 20.85
N ASP A 263 -5.00 22.32 19.98
CA ASP A 263 -5.58 23.25 19.01
C ASP A 263 -5.33 22.81 17.56
N LEU A 264 -4.06 22.74 17.14
CA LEU A 264 -3.70 22.55 15.73
C LEU A 264 -4.09 21.17 15.18
N LEU A 265 -3.76 20.10 15.93
CA LEU A 265 -4.02 18.74 15.49
C LEU A 265 -5.53 18.45 15.38
N PRO A 266 -6.38 18.71 16.40
CA PRO A 266 -7.81 18.49 16.26
C PRO A 266 -8.45 19.32 15.13
N GLU A 267 -7.97 20.53 14.90
CA GLU A 267 -8.49 21.38 13.83
C GLU A 267 -8.18 20.79 12.45
N VAL A 268 -6.92 20.49 12.17
CA VAL A 268 -6.52 20.01 10.84
C VAL A 268 -7.16 18.67 10.51
N LEU A 269 -7.34 17.80 11.51
CA LEU A 269 -7.99 16.51 11.32
C LEU A 269 -9.46 16.67 10.90
N ARG A 270 -10.19 17.63 11.46
CA ARG A 270 -11.56 17.96 11.02
C ARG A 270 -11.58 18.47 9.59
N LEU A 271 -10.67 19.37 9.23
CA LEU A 271 -10.57 19.92 7.87
C LEU A 271 -10.26 18.83 6.82
N ILE A 272 -9.46 17.82 7.18
CA ILE A 272 -9.24 16.64 6.32
C ILE A 272 -10.52 15.83 6.18
N GLY A 273 -11.26 15.59 7.27
CA GLY A 273 -12.53 14.87 7.24
C GLY A 273 -13.58 15.56 6.37
N ASP A 274 -13.69 16.89 6.46
CA ASP A 274 -14.57 17.70 5.62
C ASP A 274 -14.17 17.59 4.14
N TYR A 275 -12.88 17.70 3.84
CA TYR A 275 -12.36 17.55 2.47
C TYR A 275 -12.64 16.15 1.89
N MET A 276 -12.37 15.09 2.66
CA MET A 276 -12.65 13.72 2.24
C MET A 276 -14.15 13.48 2.05
N THR A 277 -15.00 14.07 2.91
CA THR A 277 -16.46 14.01 2.77
C THR A 277 -16.92 14.60 1.44
N GLU A 278 -16.42 15.78 1.08
CA GLU A 278 -16.75 16.41 -0.21
C GLU A 278 -16.30 15.55 -1.41
N ARG A 279 -15.11 14.93 -1.33
CA ARG A 279 -14.63 14.00 -2.36
C ARG A 279 -15.53 12.79 -2.51
N ILE A 280 -15.91 12.15 -1.40
CA ILE A 280 -16.74 10.95 -1.41
C ILE A 280 -18.12 11.28 -1.99
N LYS A 281 -18.76 12.38 -1.55
CA LYS A 281 -20.05 12.80 -2.09
C LYS A 281 -19.98 13.06 -3.58
N PHE A 282 -19.00 13.82 -4.06
CA PHE A 282 -18.85 14.06 -5.49
C PHE A 282 -18.68 12.75 -6.27
N LEU A 283 -17.82 11.85 -5.79
CA LEU A 283 -17.58 10.56 -6.44
C LEU A 283 -18.85 9.70 -6.49
N VAL A 284 -19.60 9.61 -5.39
CA VAL A 284 -20.77 8.74 -5.28
C VAL A 284 -22.02 9.34 -5.93
N GLU A 285 -22.21 10.65 -5.85
CA GLU A 285 -23.46 11.30 -6.24
C GLU A 285 -23.41 11.95 -7.63
N GLN A 286 -22.22 12.36 -8.11
CA GLN A 286 -22.10 13.22 -9.28
C GLN A 286 -21.19 12.65 -10.39
N SER A 287 -20.18 11.84 -10.04
CA SER A 287 -19.19 11.38 -11.03
C SER A 287 -19.75 10.40 -12.08
N GLY A 288 -20.83 9.70 -11.77
CA GLY A 288 -21.40 8.65 -12.61
C GLY A 288 -20.68 7.29 -12.51
N PHE A 289 -19.65 7.16 -11.66
CA PHE A 289 -18.86 5.93 -11.57
C PHE A 289 -19.71 4.72 -11.14
N PHE A 290 -20.48 4.87 -10.05
CA PHE A 290 -21.24 3.75 -9.48
C PHE A 290 -22.50 3.39 -10.27
N GLU A 291 -22.95 4.28 -11.15
CA GLU A 291 -24.10 4.07 -12.04
C GLU A 291 -23.71 3.41 -13.37
N SER A 292 -22.50 3.72 -13.86
CA SER A 292 -22.09 3.36 -15.22
C SER A 292 -21.14 2.17 -15.29
N ASN A 293 -20.34 1.93 -14.24
CA ASN A 293 -19.27 0.95 -14.28
C ASN A 293 -19.79 -0.49 -14.27
N PHE A 294 -19.27 -1.34 -15.17
CA PHE A 294 -19.67 -2.75 -15.28
C PHE A 294 -19.32 -3.57 -14.03
N LEU A 295 -18.24 -3.23 -13.31
CA LEU A 295 -17.87 -3.89 -12.06
C LEU A 295 -19.00 -3.80 -11.02
N VAL A 296 -19.73 -2.67 -11.01
CA VAL A 296 -20.90 -2.47 -10.15
C VAL A 296 -22.10 -3.23 -10.70
N ARG A 297 -22.37 -3.12 -12.00
CA ARG A 297 -23.53 -3.76 -12.65
C ARG A 297 -23.49 -5.28 -12.61
N GLU A 298 -22.29 -5.86 -12.65
CA GLU A 298 -22.06 -7.31 -12.54
C GLU A 298 -21.87 -7.76 -11.08
N GLY A 299 -21.96 -6.82 -10.11
CA GLY A 299 -21.89 -7.12 -8.69
C GLY A 299 -20.52 -7.62 -8.22
N LEU A 300 -19.45 -7.23 -8.93
CA LEU A 300 -18.06 -7.48 -8.55
C LEU A 300 -17.58 -6.49 -7.49
N ILE A 301 -18.20 -5.31 -7.43
CA ILE A 301 -18.02 -4.33 -6.37
C ILE A 301 -19.36 -3.72 -5.94
N ASP A 302 -19.43 -3.29 -4.69
CA ASP A 302 -20.57 -2.57 -4.12
C ASP A 302 -20.08 -1.28 -3.46
N LYS A 303 -20.76 -0.15 -3.72
CA LYS A 303 -20.43 1.14 -3.11
C LYS A 303 -20.47 1.08 -1.59
N ASP A 304 -21.39 0.32 -1.00
CA ASP A 304 -21.54 0.21 0.45
C ASP A 304 -20.37 -0.56 1.09
N ARG A 305 -19.49 -1.14 0.26
CA ARG A 305 -18.24 -1.77 0.67
C ARG A 305 -17.00 -0.91 0.47
N PHE A 306 -17.14 0.38 0.19
CA PHE A 306 -16.03 1.33 0.15
C PHE A 306 -15.94 2.14 1.45
N LEU A 307 -14.73 2.61 1.77
CA LEU A 307 -14.46 3.43 2.95
C LEU A 307 -13.52 4.60 2.63
N GLY A 308 -13.51 5.61 3.50
CA GLY A 308 -12.51 6.68 3.46
C GLY A 308 -11.28 6.34 4.32
N MET A 309 -10.09 6.39 3.72
CA MET A 309 -8.84 6.12 4.42
C MET A 309 -8.22 7.43 4.94
N PHE A 310 -7.94 7.51 6.22
CA PHE A 310 -7.37 8.70 6.85
C PHE A 310 -5.89 8.49 7.14
N GLY A 311 -5.04 9.13 6.36
CA GLY A 311 -3.60 8.94 6.38
C GLY A 311 -2.88 9.73 7.48
N VAL A 312 -1.82 9.14 8.04
CA VAL A 312 -0.91 9.80 8.98
C VAL A 312 0.53 9.55 8.56
N THR A 313 1.39 10.56 8.58
CA THR A 313 2.84 10.39 8.36
C THR A 313 3.67 11.36 9.19
N GLY A 314 4.97 11.08 9.33
CA GLY A 314 5.93 11.99 9.96
C GLY A 314 5.86 12.05 11.48
N LEU A 315 5.40 10.96 12.13
CA LEU A 315 5.25 10.94 13.59
C LEU A 315 6.59 11.12 14.30
N ALA A 316 7.64 10.43 13.83
CA ALA A 316 8.96 10.47 14.45
C ALA A 316 9.53 11.90 14.50
N GLU A 317 9.55 12.60 13.37
CA GLU A 317 10.10 13.95 13.31
C GLU A 317 9.21 14.99 13.99
N ALA A 318 7.88 14.79 14.03
CA ALA A 318 6.99 15.63 14.82
C ALA A 318 7.31 15.54 16.31
N VAL A 319 7.47 14.32 16.84
CA VAL A 319 7.82 14.07 18.24
C VAL A 319 9.19 14.67 18.59
N ASP A 320 10.21 14.39 17.78
CA ASP A 320 11.56 14.92 17.99
C ASP A 320 11.56 16.47 18.00
N MET A 321 10.72 17.11 17.16
CA MET A 321 10.58 18.57 17.10
C MET A 321 9.87 19.14 18.32
N LEU A 322 8.77 18.52 18.75
CA LEU A 322 7.99 18.97 19.91
C LEU A 322 8.74 18.77 21.25
N LEU A 323 9.72 17.86 21.27
CA LEU A 323 10.61 17.63 22.42
C LEU A 323 12.00 18.27 22.25
N ALA A 324 12.17 19.14 21.26
CA ALA A 324 13.46 19.78 21.00
C ALA A 324 14.05 20.42 22.26
N GLY A 325 15.34 20.16 22.50
CA GLY A 325 16.06 20.64 23.69
C GLY A 325 15.96 19.72 24.93
N LYS A 326 15.13 18.66 24.90
CA LYS A 326 15.06 17.67 25.99
C LYS A 326 15.96 16.45 25.79
N GLY A 327 16.41 16.19 24.56
CA GLY A 327 17.35 15.12 24.24
C GLY A 327 16.74 13.73 24.06
N PHE A 328 15.40 13.59 24.13
CA PHE A 328 14.69 12.34 23.85
C PHE A 328 14.55 12.09 22.36
N VAL A 329 14.60 10.81 21.97
CA VAL A 329 14.56 10.34 20.58
C VAL A 329 13.47 9.29 20.40
N TYR A 330 12.60 9.53 19.43
CA TYR A 330 11.55 8.56 19.04
C TYR A 330 12.14 7.20 18.66
N GLY A 331 11.56 6.12 19.20
CA GLY A 331 12.02 4.75 19.00
C GLY A 331 13.19 4.32 19.89
N ARG A 332 13.63 5.18 20.81
CA ARG A 332 14.69 4.86 21.80
C ARG A 332 14.30 5.22 23.22
N ASP A 333 13.69 6.39 23.41
CA ASP A 333 13.34 6.92 24.72
C ASP A 333 11.83 6.82 24.96
N SER A 334 11.45 6.33 26.14
CA SER A 334 10.04 6.15 26.54
C SER A 334 9.25 7.45 26.45
N GLU A 335 9.84 8.57 26.83
CA GLU A 335 9.20 9.88 26.87
C GLU A 335 8.84 10.38 25.47
N ALA A 336 9.65 10.06 24.46
CA ALA A 336 9.33 10.36 23.07
C ALA A 336 8.19 9.48 22.56
N ASP A 337 8.25 8.18 22.85
CA ASP A 337 7.20 7.25 22.45
C ASP A 337 5.86 7.50 23.19
N ASP A 338 5.90 8.01 24.42
CA ASP A 338 4.71 8.41 25.18
C ASP A 338 4.04 9.65 24.58
N LEU A 339 4.82 10.65 24.13
CA LEU A 339 4.28 11.77 23.35
C LEU A 339 3.69 11.28 22.03
N ALA A 340 4.37 10.37 21.34
CA ALA A 340 3.85 9.79 20.10
C ALA A 340 2.49 9.10 20.30
N GLU A 341 2.35 8.37 21.41
CA GLU A 341 1.10 7.74 21.80
C GLU A 341 0.01 8.79 22.11
N ALA A 342 0.34 9.89 22.79
CA ALA A 342 -0.61 10.99 23.03
C ALA A 342 -1.10 11.64 21.72
N ILE A 343 -0.20 11.82 20.74
CA ILE A 343 -0.54 12.32 19.40
C ILE A 343 -1.52 11.35 18.73
N LEU A 344 -1.20 10.05 18.68
CA LEU A 344 -2.05 9.07 17.99
C LEU A 344 -3.39 8.84 18.68
N ASN A 345 -3.45 8.89 20.02
CA ASN A 345 -4.71 8.88 20.77
C ASN A 345 -5.60 10.06 20.38
N THR A 346 -5.01 11.25 20.19
CA THR A 346 -5.74 12.43 19.73
C THR A 346 -6.23 12.24 18.30
N VAL A 347 -5.38 11.72 17.41
CA VAL A 347 -5.74 11.39 16.03
C VAL A 347 -6.93 10.41 15.98
N GLU A 348 -6.82 9.27 16.66
CA GLU A 348 -7.86 8.24 16.70
C GLU A 348 -9.17 8.78 17.26
N SER A 349 -9.12 9.49 18.39
CA SER A 349 -10.30 10.09 19.02
C SER A 349 -11.02 11.07 18.10
N VAL A 350 -10.28 11.98 17.47
CA VAL A 350 -10.87 12.97 16.55
C VAL A 350 -11.40 12.27 15.31
N VAL A 351 -10.63 11.41 14.65
CA VAL A 351 -11.05 10.74 13.40
C VAL A 351 -12.27 9.85 13.62
N ASN A 352 -12.34 9.12 14.74
CA ASN A 352 -13.53 8.32 15.09
C ASN A 352 -14.78 9.17 15.39
N SER A 353 -14.61 10.45 15.72
CA SER A 353 -15.74 11.38 15.89
C SER A 353 -16.30 11.91 14.57
N LEU A 354 -15.52 11.86 13.48
CA LEU A 354 -15.94 12.35 12.16
C LEU A 354 -16.85 11.35 11.46
N ASP A 355 -17.76 11.85 10.63
CA ASP A 355 -18.64 11.00 9.82
C ASP A 355 -18.06 10.85 8.41
N ALA A 356 -17.92 9.60 7.97
CA ALA A 356 -17.54 9.22 6.62
C ALA A 356 -18.80 8.79 5.85
N PRO A 357 -19.29 9.61 4.90
CA PRO A 357 -20.49 9.26 4.14
C PRO A 357 -20.27 7.99 3.32
N TYR A 358 -21.35 7.26 3.06
CA TYR A 358 -21.35 6.05 2.22
C TYR A 358 -20.38 4.93 2.66
N SER A 359 -19.98 4.91 3.94
CA SER A 359 -19.06 3.92 4.51
C SER A 359 -19.73 3.03 5.57
N PRO A 360 -20.83 2.30 5.27
CA PRO A 360 -21.58 1.54 6.29
C PRO A 360 -20.79 0.36 6.88
N LEU A 361 -19.83 -0.22 6.14
CA LEU A 361 -18.95 -1.28 6.65
C LEU A 361 -18.16 -0.89 7.91
N THR A 362 -17.89 0.40 8.09
CA THR A 362 -17.13 0.94 9.21
C THR A 362 -18.03 1.70 10.19
N GLY A 363 -19.35 1.53 10.09
CA GLY A 363 -20.32 2.30 10.89
C GLY A 363 -20.36 3.78 10.52
N GLY A 364 -20.01 4.13 9.27
CA GLY A 364 -19.94 5.51 8.81
C GLY A 364 -18.72 6.27 9.32
N LYS A 365 -17.60 5.58 9.56
CA LYS A 365 -16.35 6.18 10.08
C LYS A 365 -15.17 6.00 9.13
N PHE A 366 -14.24 6.95 9.16
CA PHE A 366 -12.97 6.83 8.46
C PHE A 366 -12.08 5.78 9.15
N LEU A 367 -11.20 5.11 8.40
CA LEU A 367 -10.19 4.22 8.98
C LEU A 367 -8.80 4.80 8.87
N LEU A 368 -8.05 4.75 9.97
CA LEU A 368 -6.67 5.22 10.02
C LEU A 368 -5.74 4.32 9.21
N HIS A 369 -4.83 4.97 8.49
CA HIS A 369 -3.79 4.36 7.67
C HIS A 369 -2.45 5.04 7.92
N ALA A 370 -1.41 4.28 8.25
CA ALA A 370 -0.05 4.80 8.33
C ALA A 370 0.47 4.99 6.91
N GLN A 371 0.70 6.22 6.46
CA GLN A 371 0.90 6.51 5.05
C GLN A 371 2.35 6.28 4.61
N VAL A 372 2.51 5.68 3.41
CA VAL A 372 3.81 5.41 2.78
C VAL A 372 4.46 6.67 2.23
N GLY A 373 5.68 7.00 2.64
CA GLY A 373 6.34 8.24 2.23
C GLY A 373 6.41 8.44 0.71
N LEU A 374 6.24 9.69 0.30
CA LEU A 374 6.39 10.19 -1.07
C LEU A 374 7.84 10.57 -1.36
N ASP A 375 8.19 10.74 -2.63
CA ASP A 375 9.48 11.30 -3.05
C ASP A 375 9.66 12.77 -2.60
N SER A 376 8.56 13.49 -2.41
CA SER A 376 8.55 14.86 -1.87
C SER A 376 8.76 14.94 -0.35
N ASP A 377 8.73 13.81 0.37
CA ASP A 377 8.81 13.75 1.83
C ASP A 377 10.26 13.83 2.30
N ILE A 378 10.85 15.02 2.16
CA ILE A 378 12.25 15.25 2.51
C ILE A 378 12.38 15.33 4.03
N GLY A 379 13.05 14.35 4.63
CA GLY A 379 13.27 14.29 6.07
C GLY A 379 12.00 13.98 6.86
N ILE A 380 11.06 13.26 6.26
CA ILE A 380 9.81 12.83 6.90
C ILE A 380 9.74 11.32 6.81
N THR A 381 9.78 10.65 7.96
CA THR A 381 9.70 9.21 8.03
C THR A 381 8.26 8.75 7.77
N SER A 382 8.11 7.66 7.00
CA SER A 382 6.79 7.14 6.61
C SER A 382 5.99 6.67 7.83
N GLY A 383 4.74 7.12 7.93
CA GLY A 383 3.80 6.64 8.94
C GLY A 383 4.33 6.83 10.36
N VAL A 384 4.54 5.71 11.04
CA VAL A 384 5.00 5.60 12.44
C VAL A 384 6.32 4.87 12.59
N ARG A 385 7.02 4.62 11.48
CA ARG A 385 8.29 3.88 11.50
C ARG A 385 9.37 4.63 12.26
N ILE A 386 10.37 3.89 12.72
CA ILE A 386 11.59 4.50 13.24
C ILE A 386 12.42 5.03 12.06
N PRO A 387 12.98 6.26 12.14
CA PRO A 387 13.79 6.82 11.07
C PRO A 387 15.01 5.95 10.76
N VAL A 388 15.38 5.89 9.47
CA VAL A 388 16.55 5.13 9.02
C VAL A 388 17.83 5.65 9.69
N GLY A 389 18.63 4.73 10.22
CA GLY A 389 19.84 5.01 10.99
C GLY A 389 19.59 5.28 12.48
N LYS A 390 18.33 5.41 12.92
CA LYS A 390 17.96 5.56 14.33
C LYS A 390 17.42 4.27 14.95
N GLU A 391 17.29 3.19 14.17
CA GLU A 391 16.65 1.96 14.64
C GLU A 391 17.36 1.34 15.85
N PRO A 392 16.62 0.70 16.79
CA PRO A 392 17.20 -0.01 17.93
C PRO A 392 18.18 -1.09 17.52
N ASP A 393 19.18 -1.34 18.37
CA ASP A 393 20.17 -2.39 18.16
C ASP A 393 19.53 -3.77 18.15
N ARG A 394 18.74 -4.07 19.18
CA ARG A 394 18.06 -5.35 19.30
C ARG A 394 16.83 -5.36 18.41
N PHE A 395 16.67 -6.42 17.61
CA PHE A 395 15.53 -6.54 16.71
C PHE A 395 14.20 -6.56 17.46
N ILE A 396 14.14 -7.27 18.59
CA ILE A 396 12.93 -7.36 19.42
C ILE A 396 12.44 -6.00 19.93
N ASP A 397 13.33 -5.05 20.22
CA ASP A 397 12.94 -3.72 20.69
C ASP A 397 12.28 -2.92 19.57
N HIS A 398 12.78 -3.05 18.33
CA HIS A 398 12.13 -2.47 17.15
C HIS A 398 10.75 -3.11 16.88
N LEU A 399 10.62 -4.43 17.01
CA LEU A 399 9.33 -5.12 16.83
C LEU A 399 8.30 -4.70 17.88
N ARG A 400 8.70 -4.53 19.14
CA ARG A 400 7.83 -4.02 20.21
C ARG A 400 7.40 -2.59 19.95
N HIS A 401 8.31 -1.74 19.49
CA HIS A 401 7.99 -0.38 19.08
C HIS A 401 6.98 -0.35 17.93
N SER A 402 7.20 -1.18 16.89
CA SER A 402 6.25 -1.34 15.78
C SER A 402 4.87 -1.76 16.30
N GLY A 403 4.82 -2.81 17.12
CA GLY A 403 3.58 -3.31 17.71
C GLY A 403 2.84 -2.30 18.60
N ARG A 404 3.58 -1.43 19.32
CA ARG A 404 3.00 -0.35 20.13
C ARG A 404 2.13 0.59 19.30
N PHE A 405 2.52 0.87 18.06
CA PHE A 405 1.86 1.85 17.20
C PHE A 405 1.01 1.25 16.08
N HIS A 406 1.23 -0.01 15.68
CA HIS A 406 0.47 -0.63 14.58
C HIS A 406 -1.03 -0.77 14.89
N LYS A 407 -1.39 -0.92 16.17
CA LYS A 407 -2.78 -1.03 16.64
C LYS A 407 -3.69 0.11 16.17
N TYR A 408 -3.15 1.30 15.92
CA TYR A 408 -3.92 2.48 15.52
C TYR A 408 -4.36 2.46 14.05
N PHE A 409 -3.84 1.57 13.20
CA PHE A 409 -3.97 1.69 11.74
C PHE A 409 -4.63 0.46 11.09
N PRO A 410 -5.93 0.23 11.32
CA PRO A 410 -6.64 -0.92 10.78
C PRO A 410 -6.72 -0.95 9.25
N ALA A 411 -6.58 0.21 8.57
CA ALA A 411 -6.57 0.28 7.11
C ALA A 411 -5.18 0.03 6.49
N GLY A 412 -4.12 -0.13 7.29
CA GLY A 412 -2.78 -0.48 6.83
C GLY A 412 -1.66 0.25 7.56
N VAL A 413 -0.66 -0.54 7.97
CA VAL A 413 0.61 -0.12 8.55
C VAL A 413 1.60 -1.27 8.42
N GLY A 414 2.89 -1.00 8.28
CA GLY A 414 3.87 -2.07 8.29
C GLY A 414 5.32 -1.61 8.22
N ASP A 415 6.21 -2.55 8.51
CA ASP A 415 7.66 -2.33 8.56
C ASP A 415 8.44 -3.18 7.57
N ILE A 416 9.67 -2.73 7.31
CA ILE A 416 10.54 -3.28 6.28
C ILE A 416 11.89 -3.58 6.91
N PHE A 417 12.30 -4.84 6.85
CA PHE A 417 13.51 -5.32 7.50
C PHE A 417 14.44 -5.98 6.46
N PRO A 418 15.53 -5.31 6.06
CA PRO A 418 16.60 -5.98 5.34
C PRO A 418 17.22 -7.05 6.23
N ILE A 419 17.39 -8.26 5.70
CA ILE A 419 17.99 -9.40 6.39
C ILE A 419 19.40 -9.62 5.83
N ALA A 420 20.34 -10.01 6.68
CA ALA A 420 21.69 -10.35 6.24
C ALA A 420 21.68 -11.52 5.24
N ALA A 421 22.52 -11.44 4.20
CA ALA A 421 22.49 -12.37 3.07
C ALA A 421 22.81 -13.83 3.44
N HIS A 422 23.41 -14.09 4.60
CA HIS A 422 23.78 -15.43 5.08
C HIS A 422 22.71 -16.10 5.96
N VAL A 423 21.54 -15.47 6.11
CA VAL A 423 20.42 -15.97 6.93
C VAL A 423 19.53 -16.97 6.16
N ASP A 424 19.78 -17.12 4.86
CA ASP A 424 19.20 -18.18 4.03
C ASP A 424 19.31 -19.59 4.66
N GLN A 425 20.30 -19.79 5.54
CA GLN A 425 20.52 -21.03 6.27
C GLN A 425 19.59 -21.27 7.48
N ASN A 426 18.69 -20.35 7.86
CA ASN A 426 17.81 -20.57 9.01
C ASN A 426 16.42 -19.92 8.88
N THR A 427 15.62 -20.41 7.92
CA THR A 427 14.19 -20.04 7.77
C THR A 427 13.36 -20.30 9.03
N ASP A 428 13.76 -21.25 9.88
CA ASP A 428 13.17 -21.48 11.21
C ASP A 428 13.32 -20.24 12.12
N ALA A 429 14.51 -19.66 12.23
CA ALA A 429 14.75 -18.48 13.06
C ALA A 429 13.94 -17.26 12.57
N LEU A 430 13.82 -17.08 11.25
CA LEU A 430 12.98 -16.02 10.69
C LEU A 430 11.49 -16.27 10.94
N LEU A 431 11.03 -17.52 10.86
CA LEU A 431 9.66 -17.87 11.22
C LEU A 431 9.36 -17.55 12.70
N ASP A 432 10.30 -17.82 13.59
CA ASP A 432 10.19 -17.46 15.01
C ASP A 432 10.17 -15.94 15.22
N VAL A 433 10.94 -15.18 14.43
CA VAL A 433 10.87 -13.71 14.42
C VAL A 433 9.49 -13.23 13.98
N VAL A 434 8.90 -13.83 12.93
CA VAL A 434 7.54 -13.47 12.47
C VAL A 434 6.51 -13.74 13.56
N ARG A 435 6.54 -14.92 14.18
CA ARG A 435 5.66 -15.27 15.30
C ARG A 435 5.84 -14.31 16.47
N GLY A 436 7.08 -14.00 16.82
CA GLY A 436 7.42 -13.03 17.85
C GLY A 436 6.87 -11.63 17.54
N ALA A 437 7.09 -11.13 16.32
CA ALA A 437 6.56 -9.85 15.84
C ALA A 437 5.02 -9.79 15.95
N PHE A 438 4.34 -10.85 15.52
CA PHE A 438 2.89 -10.88 15.49
C PHE A 438 2.32 -10.99 16.91
N SER A 439 2.99 -11.74 17.80
CA SER A 439 2.61 -11.82 19.22
C SER A 439 2.72 -10.49 19.96
N VAL A 440 3.56 -9.56 19.50
CA VAL A 440 3.68 -8.21 20.08
C VAL A 440 2.85 -7.16 19.34
N GLY A 441 2.00 -7.58 18.41
CA GLY A 441 1.04 -6.71 17.72
C GLY A 441 1.54 -6.08 16.41
N VAL A 442 2.53 -6.68 15.73
CA VAL A 442 2.90 -6.25 14.38
C VAL A 442 1.84 -6.72 13.37
N HIS A 443 1.26 -5.79 12.61
CA HIS A 443 0.23 -6.07 11.60
C HIS A 443 0.77 -6.53 10.24
N TYR A 444 1.89 -5.97 9.79
CA TYR A 444 2.47 -6.27 8.48
C TYR A 444 3.98 -6.07 8.53
N MET A 445 4.71 -6.97 7.90
CA MET A 445 6.16 -6.86 7.77
C MET A 445 6.65 -7.44 6.45
N SER A 446 7.84 -7.02 6.03
CA SER A 446 8.50 -7.55 4.85
C SER A 446 9.97 -7.79 5.11
N PHE A 447 10.49 -8.84 4.46
CA PHE A 447 11.90 -9.19 4.48
C PHE A 447 12.48 -9.18 3.07
N TYR A 448 13.75 -8.89 2.97
CA TYR A 448 14.52 -9.17 1.76
C TYR A 448 15.98 -9.30 2.11
N ALA A 449 16.72 -10.12 1.36
CA ALA A 449 18.17 -10.16 1.49
C ALA A 449 18.77 -8.82 1.03
N ALA A 450 19.67 -8.25 1.84
CA ALA A 450 20.13 -6.87 1.69
C ALA A 450 20.81 -6.55 0.32
N ASP A 451 21.34 -7.57 -0.35
CA ASP A 451 22.09 -7.53 -1.60
C ASP A 451 21.26 -7.81 -2.86
N THR A 452 19.96 -8.05 -2.71
CA THR A 452 19.03 -8.27 -3.84
C THR A 452 18.91 -7.03 -4.74
N ASP A 453 18.70 -7.27 -6.05
CA ASP A 453 18.41 -6.21 -7.02
C ASP A 453 17.02 -5.60 -6.76
N LEU A 454 16.04 -6.42 -6.39
CA LEU A 454 14.70 -5.96 -6.07
C LEU A 454 14.61 -5.47 -4.63
N VAL A 455 14.34 -4.19 -4.41
CA VAL A 455 14.28 -3.59 -3.06
C VAL A 455 12.92 -2.99 -2.78
N ARG A 456 12.52 -3.02 -1.49
CA ARG A 456 11.28 -2.40 -1.03
C ARG A 456 11.53 -0.96 -0.58
N ILE A 457 10.87 0.00 -1.22
CA ILE A 457 11.06 1.43 -0.98
C ILE A 457 10.34 1.86 0.30
N THR A 458 9.04 2.15 0.22
CA THR A 458 8.20 2.48 1.38
C THR A 458 7.03 1.52 1.55
N GLY A 459 6.78 0.67 0.56
CA GLY A 459 5.72 -0.34 0.53
C GLY A 459 5.60 -1.07 -0.82
N TYR A 460 6.21 -0.54 -1.87
CA TYR A 460 6.30 -1.11 -3.22
C TYR A 460 7.75 -1.49 -3.58
N LEU A 461 7.92 -2.26 -4.64
CA LEU A 461 9.20 -2.81 -5.08
C LEU A 461 9.76 -2.05 -6.29
N VAL A 462 11.08 -1.85 -6.29
CA VAL A 462 11.82 -1.26 -7.40
C VAL A 462 13.17 -1.97 -7.54
N LYS A 463 13.65 -2.14 -8.77
CA LYS A 463 14.99 -2.70 -9.02
C LYS A 463 16.07 -1.65 -8.88
N ARG A 464 17.18 -1.98 -8.23
CA ARG A 464 18.38 -1.14 -8.18
C ARG A 464 18.91 -0.88 -9.58
N SER A 465 18.92 -1.89 -10.43
CA SER A 465 19.31 -1.80 -11.84
C SER A 465 18.44 -0.82 -12.64
N GLU A 466 17.12 -0.79 -12.42
CA GLU A 466 16.23 0.19 -13.06
C GLU A 466 16.41 1.60 -12.48
N MET A 467 16.65 1.73 -11.17
CA MET A 467 17.00 3.04 -10.58
C MET A 467 18.28 3.60 -11.20
N GLU A 468 19.27 2.76 -11.50
CA GLU A 468 20.50 3.20 -12.15
C GLU A 468 20.27 3.70 -13.59
N LYS A 469 19.47 2.98 -14.39
CA LYS A 469 19.05 3.47 -15.71
C LYS A 469 18.33 4.81 -15.64
N TYR A 470 17.43 4.96 -14.66
CA TYR A 470 16.72 6.21 -14.42
C TYR A 470 17.68 7.36 -14.10
N ARG A 471 18.68 7.13 -13.23
CA ARG A 471 19.74 8.13 -12.91
C ARG A 471 20.55 8.52 -14.15
N GLN A 472 20.74 7.60 -15.09
CA GLN A 472 21.40 7.84 -16.37
C GLN A 472 20.51 8.55 -17.40
N ASN A 473 19.28 8.93 -17.03
CA ASN A 473 18.27 9.55 -17.88
C ASN A 473 17.78 8.65 -19.03
N GLU A 474 17.89 7.34 -18.86
CA GLU A 474 17.27 6.38 -19.76
C GLU A 474 15.76 6.26 -19.48
N VAL A 475 15.01 5.83 -20.49
CA VAL A 475 13.58 5.53 -20.33
C VAL A 475 13.45 4.21 -19.57
N VAL A 476 12.76 4.25 -18.44
CA VAL A 476 12.42 3.07 -17.63
C VAL A 476 10.97 2.70 -17.82
N LEU A 477 10.69 1.39 -17.81
CA LEU A 477 9.35 0.88 -18.07
C LEU A 477 8.40 1.18 -16.90
N GLN A 478 8.85 0.86 -15.68
CA GLN A 478 8.04 0.92 -14.47
C GLN A 478 7.87 2.39 -14.00
N ASN A 479 6.63 2.82 -13.77
CA ASN A 479 6.29 4.14 -13.24
C ASN A 479 6.88 4.35 -11.85
N THR A 480 6.86 3.30 -11.03
CA THR A 480 7.36 3.32 -9.66
C THR A 480 8.87 3.48 -9.58
N THR A 481 9.65 3.23 -10.63
CA THR A 481 11.08 3.57 -10.65
C THR A 481 11.30 5.09 -10.53
N GLN A 482 10.44 5.90 -11.16
CA GLN A 482 10.52 7.36 -11.10
C GLN A 482 10.24 7.89 -9.69
N LEU A 483 9.36 7.21 -8.94
CA LEU A 483 9.05 7.52 -7.54
C LEU A 483 10.10 6.95 -6.58
N GLY A 484 10.60 5.75 -6.88
CA GLY A 484 11.44 4.96 -6.00
C GLY A 484 12.87 5.44 -5.94
N ALA A 485 13.47 5.81 -7.09
CA ALA A 485 14.86 6.24 -7.12
C ALA A 485 15.11 7.50 -6.26
N PRO A 486 14.32 8.60 -6.39
CA PRO A 486 14.49 9.76 -5.53
C PRO A 486 14.24 9.44 -4.06
N ASN A 487 13.19 8.67 -3.75
CA ASN A 487 12.85 8.32 -2.37
C ASN A 487 13.95 7.47 -1.72
N TYR A 488 14.52 6.50 -2.46
CA TYR A 488 15.63 5.67 -2.03
C TYR A 488 16.84 6.49 -1.58
N ASP A 489 17.15 7.56 -2.32
CA ASP A 489 18.29 8.43 -2.06
C ASP A 489 17.98 9.44 -0.94
N VAL A 490 16.85 10.15 -1.01
CA VAL A 490 16.44 11.20 -0.06
C VAL A 490 16.22 10.64 1.34
N ASN A 491 15.52 9.51 1.46
CA ASN A 491 15.22 8.88 2.74
C ASN A 491 16.29 7.88 3.17
N ARG A 492 17.44 7.86 2.49
CA ARG A 492 18.62 7.06 2.82
C ARG A 492 18.28 5.57 2.99
N LEU A 493 17.38 5.03 2.18
CA LEU A 493 16.84 3.68 2.37
C LEU A 493 17.91 2.58 2.27
N LYS A 494 19.04 2.86 1.63
CA LYS A 494 20.23 2.00 1.61
C LYS A 494 20.88 1.80 2.98
N ASP A 495 20.68 2.74 3.90
CA ASP A 495 21.30 2.77 5.22
C ASP A 495 20.39 2.13 6.29
N ARG A 496 19.25 1.54 5.89
CA ARG A 496 18.37 0.76 6.79
C ARG A 496 19.18 -0.30 7.53
N LYS A 497 18.96 -0.42 8.83
CA LYS A 497 19.68 -1.39 9.66
C LYS A 497 19.38 -2.82 9.20
N VAL A 498 20.42 -3.52 8.73
CA VAL A 498 20.37 -4.94 8.41
C VAL A 498 20.18 -5.75 9.70
N ARG A 499 19.21 -6.67 9.69
CA ARG A 499 18.88 -7.54 10.81
C ARG A 499 19.52 -8.91 10.62
N MET A 500 19.73 -9.60 11.74
CA MET A 500 20.30 -10.96 11.78
C MET A 500 21.71 -11.07 11.17
N SER A 501 22.54 -10.05 11.40
CA SER A 501 23.91 -9.98 10.89
C SER A 501 24.95 -10.68 11.78
N ASP A 502 24.58 -11.04 13.02
CA ASP A 502 25.46 -11.57 14.08
C ASP A 502 25.03 -12.96 14.54
#